data_AF-A0A7W9M020-F1
#
_entry.id   AF-A0A7W9M020-F1
#
_cell.length_a   1.000
_cell.length_b   1.000
_cell.length_c   1.000
_cell.angle_alpha   90.00
_cell.angle_beta   90.00
_cell.angle_gamma   90.00
#
_symmetry.space_group_name_H-M   'P 1'
#
loop_
_entity.id
_entity.type
_entity.pdbx_description
1 polymer ?
#
loop_
_entity_poly.entity_id
_entity_poly.type
_entity_poly.pdbx_seq_one_letter_code
_entity_poly.pdbx_strand_id
1 'polypeptide(L)'
;MNDMSRRNVLRHGTAATLVAITAAGFTGLTSSGATARPVDSAALPDPRDFDETYKGKKIKGEHDKANGKHKVHINGKKLGVMQIELPVAPDSTATYTAVLSTVNHFDPIPLDEGNNRDGLKKLAKLAVDQLGDQELTHDADHPHP
;
A
#
# COMPACT_ATOMS: atom_id res chain seq x y z
N MET A 1 24.87 20.31 -40.59
CA MET A 1 24.73 19.28 -39.55
C MET A 1 24.52 19.98 -38.22
N ASN A 2 23.33 19.89 -37.65
CA ASN A 2 22.99 20.48 -36.35
C ASN A 2 22.64 19.34 -35.40
N ASP A 3 23.67 18.70 -34.84
CA ASP A 3 23.50 17.74 -33.75
C ASP A 3 23.84 18.46 -32.44
N MET A 4 22.86 19.23 -31.94
CA MET A 4 22.93 19.77 -30.58
C MET A 4 22.20 18.81 -29.64
N SER A 5 23.01 17.93 -29.06
CA SER A 5 22.75 17.00 -27.97
C SER A 5 21.62 17.44 -27.01
N ARG A 6 20.51 16.66 -26.98
CA ARG A 6 19.36 16.80 -26.07
C ARG A 6 19.68 16.47 -24.60
N ARG A 7 20.95 16.58 -24.17
CA ARG A 7 21.45 16.07 -22.89
C ARG A 7 21.71 17.17 -21.85
N ASN A 8 21.11 18.36 -22.01
CA ASN A 8 21.44 19.53 -21.18
C ASN A 8 20.23 20.25 -20.54
N VAL A 9 19.09 19.55 -20.35
CA VAL A 9 17.86 20.20 -19.84
C VAL A 9 17.43 19.72 -18.45
N LEU A 10 18.14 18.79 -17.79
CA LEU A 10 17.77 18.29 -16.46
C LEU A 10 18.80 18.57 -15.36
N ARG A 11 19.67 19.57 -15.56
CA ARG A 11 20.73 19.94 -14.58
C ARG A 11 20.38 21.13 -13.68
N HIS A 12 19.12 21.55 -13.62
CA HIS A 12 18.69 22.64 -12.74
C HIS A 12 17.30 22.39 -12.18
N GLY A 13 17.20 22.02 -10.90
CA GLY A 13 15.93 21.77 -10.23
C GLY A 13 16.07 21.58 -8.72
N THR A 14 16.51 22.64 -8.04
CA THR A 14 16.14 23.03 -6.66
C THR A 14 16.33 22.02 -5.51
N ALA A 15 17.36 22.28 -4.70
CA ALA A 15 17.53 21.77 -3.35
C ALA A 15 16.42 22.29 -2.42
N ALA A 16 15.72 21.40 -1.73
CA ALA A 16 14.79 21.74 -0.66
C ALA A 16 15.41 21.33 0.69
N THR A 17 15.69 22.34 1.51
CA THR A 17 16.17 22.23 2.90
C THR A 17 15.05 21.74 3.82
N LEU A 18 15.24 20.56 4.44
CA LEU A 18 14.36 20.06 5.49
C LEU A 18 14.78 20.66 6.84
N VAL A 19 13.85 21.42 7.43
CA VAL A 19 13.94 22.02 8.76
C VAL A 19 13.79 20.93 9.83
N ALA A 20 14.74 20.88 10.76
CA ALA A 20 14.68 20.06 11.96
C ALA A 20 13.67 20.62 12.96
N ILE A 21 12.67 19.82 13.35
CA ILE A 21 11.76 20.12 14.45
C ILE A 21 12.22 19.32 15.67
N THR A 22 12.77 20.03 16.65
CA THR A 22 13.09 19.54 17.99
C THR A 22 11.82 19.51 18.84
N ALA A 23 11.28 18.33 19.11
CA ALA A 23 10.21 18.17 20.09
C ALA A 23 10.81 17.91 21.48
N ALA A 24 10.60 18.88 22.37
CA ALA A 24 10.97 18.89 23.77
C ALA A 24 10.28 17.77 24.58
N GLY A 25 10.93 17.35 25.65
CA GLY A 25 10.53 16.24 26.50
C GLY A 25 9.26 16.46 27.31
N PHE A 26 8.65 15.34 27.68
CA PHE A 26 7.75 15.24 28.81
C PHE A 26 8.27 14.17 29.77
N THR A 27 8.62 14.64 30.96
CA THR A 27 8.87 13.85 32.16
C THR A 27 7.57 13.32 32.73
N GLY A 28 7.54 12.02 33.03
CA GLY A 28 6.79 11.45 34.16
C GLY A 28 5.31 11.18 33.95
N LEU A 29 4.93 9.89 33.99
CA LEU A 29 3.84 9.44 34.87
C LEU A 29 4.01 7.94 35.19
N THR A 30 3.60 7.61 36.41
CA THR A 30 3.97 6.47 37.23
C THR A 30 3.37 5.14 36.78
N SER A 31 4.14 4.07 37.02
CA SER A 31 3.77 2.66 36.87
C SER A 31 2.54 2.31 37.71
N SER A 32 1.42 1.96 37.05
CA SER A 32 0.34 1.20 37.67
C SER A 32 0.53 -0.27 37.31
N GLY A 33 0.91 -1.06 38.32
CA GLY A 33 0.92 -2.50 38.24
C GLY A 33 -0.48 -3.03 37.98
N ALA A 34 -0.71 -3.51 36.76
CA ALA A 34 -1.78 -4.43 36.45
C ALA A 34 -1.13 -5.77 36.16
N THR A 35 -1.47 -6.77 36.99
CA THR A 35 -1.12 -8.17 36.81
C THR A 35 -1.51 -8.60 35.39
N ALA A 36 -0.51 -8.77 34.52
CA ALA A 36 -0.69 -9.27 33.17
C ALA A 36 -1.17 -10.72 33.24
N ARG A 37 -2.49 -10.89 33.14
CA ARG A 37 -3.13 -12.14 32.77
C ARG A 37 -2.57 -12.53 31.39
N PRO A 38 -2.12 -13.77 31.15
CA PRO A 38 -1.71 -14.18 29.82
C PRO A 38 -2.94 -14.06 28.94
N VAL A 39 -2.97 -13.02 28.12
CA VAL A 39 -3.93 -12.92 27.03
C VAL A 39 -3.43 -13.96 26.05
N ASP A 40 -4.20 -15.03 25.90
CA ASP A 40 -4.04 -15.95 24.78
C ASP A 40 -3.85 -15.10 23.53
N SER A 41 -2.67 -15.20 22.91
CA SER A 41 -2.32 -14.51 21.67
C SER A 41 -3.20 -15.05 20.54
N ALA A 42 -4.49 -14.75 20.57
CA ALA A 42 -5.37 -14.83 19.43
C ALA A 42 -4.69 -13.98 18.36
N ALA A 43 -4.20 -14.64 17.31
CA ALA A 43 -3.51 -14.00 16.20
C ALA A 43 -4.33 -12.78 15.79
N LEU A 44 -3.74 -11.58 15.92
CA LEU A 44 -4.36 -10.36 15.45
C LEU A 44 -4.81 -10.58 14.00
N PRO A 45 -6.04 -10.19 13.63
CA PRO A 45 -6.50 -10.31 12.26
C PRO A 45 -5.49 -9.62 11.35
N ASP A 46 -5.13 -10.30 10.26
CA ASP A 46 -4.18 -9.75 9.31
C ASP A 46 -4.75 -8.44 8.75
N PRO A 47 -4.03 -7.30 8.79
CA PRO A 47 -4.54 -6.05 8.24
C PRO A 47 -4.91 -6.15 6.74
N ARG A 48 -4.38 -7.16 6.05
CA ARG A 48 -4.67 -7.47 4.64
C ARG A 48 -6.01 -8.19 4.47
N ASP A 49 -6.52 -8.83 5.53
CA ASP A 49 -7.83 -9.48 5.56
C ASP A 49 -8.89 -8.50 6.05
N PHE A 50 -9.78 -8.07 5.16
CA PHE A 50 -10.87 -7.14 5.51
C PHE A 50 -12.14 -7.43 4.72
N ASP A 51 -13.29 -7.12 5.30
CA ASP A 51 -14.60 -7.12 4.64
C ASP A 51 -15.37 -5.90 5.14
N GLU A 52 -15.48 -4.86 4.31
CA GLU A 52 -16.18 -3.63 4.67
C GLU A 52 -16.94 -3.07 3.47
N THR A 53 -17.89 -2.16 3.71
CA THR A 53 -18.58 -1.43 2.63
C THR A 53 -18.00 -0.03 2.53
N TYR A 54 -17.49 0.33 1.36
CA TYR A 54 -16.92 1.64 1.06
C TYR A 54 -17.68 2.27 -0.12
N LYS A 55 -18.21 3.48 0.09
CA LYS A 55 -19.02 4.21 -0.91
C LYS A 55 -20.14 3.37 -1.55
N GLY A 56 -20.81 2.55 -0.73
CA GLY A 56 -21.90 1.68 -1.18
C GLY A 56 -21.46 0.41 -1.92
N LYS A 57 -20.15 0.18 -2.11
CA LYS A 57 -19.60 -1.05 -2.67
C LYS A 57 -18.97 -1.92 -1.58
N LYS A 58 -19.21 -3.23 -1.62
CA LYS A 58 -18.55 -4.19 -0.71
C LYS A 58 -17.11 -4.40 -1.17
N ILE A 59 -16.14 -4.11 -0.31
CA ILE A 59 -14.73 -4.38 -0.55
C ILE A 59 -14.26 -5.49 0.37
N LYS A 60 -13.55 -6.47 -0.19
CA LYS A 60 -12.99 -7.59 0.54
C LYS A 60 -11.54 -7.80 0.16
N GLY A 61 -10.64 -7.76 1.14
CA GLY A 61 -9.25 -8.16 0.99
C GLY A 61 -9.05 -9.55 1.58
N GLU A 62 -8.31 -10.40 0.86
CA GLU A 62 -7.87 -11.70 1.35
C GLU A 62 -6.37 -11.84 1.12
N HIS A 63 -5.65 -12.22 2.18
CA HIS A 63 -4.26 -12.60 2.13
C HIS A 63 -4.09 -14.11 2.20
N ASP A 64 -3.63 -14.69 1.10
CA ASP A 64 -3.25 -16.10 1.06
C ASP A 64 -1.85 -16.27 1.68
N LYS A 65 -1.81 -16.60 2.97
CA LYS A 65 -0.56 -16.85 3.71
C LYS A 65 0.25 -18.03 3.16
N ALA A 66 -0.39 -18.96 2.44
CA ALA A 66 0.29 -20.14 1.89
C ALA A 66 1.02 -19.84 0.58
N ASN A 67 0.45 -18.95 -0.25
CA ASN A 67 1.00 -18.61 -1.57
C ASN A 67 1.62 -17.20 -1.64
N GLY A 68 1.52 -16.42 -0.56
CA GLY A 68 1.94 -15.02 -0.54
C GLY A 68 1.12 -14.12 -1.47
N LYS A 69 -0.04 -14.58 -1.96
CA LYS A 69 -0.86 -13.84 -2.93
C LYS A 69 -1.89 -12.98 -2.23
N HIS A 70 -2.15 -11.80 -2.80
CA HIS A 70 -3.19 -10.90 -2.35
C HIS A 70 -4.37 -10.92 -3.32
N LYS A 71 -5.58 -11.00 -2.79
CA LYS A 71 -6.80 -10.93 -3.58
C LYS A 71 -7.65 -9.78 -3.05
N VAL A 72 -8.16 -8.96 -3.97
CA VAL A 72 -9.12 -7.90 -3.65
C VAL A 72 -10.39 -8.19 -4.43
N HIS A 73 -11.52 -8.06 -3.76
CA HIS A 73 -12.84 -8.16 -4.38
C HIS A 73 -13.62 -6.88 -4.16
N ILE A 74 -14.31 -6.41 -5.20
CA ILE A 74 -15.23 -5.27 -5.16
C ILE A 74 -16.59 -5.75 -5.66
N ASN A 75 -17.63 -5.63 -4.83
CA ASN A 75 -18.97 -6.19 -5.07
C ASN A 75 -18.95 -7.69 -5.44
N GLY A 76 -18.03 -8.46 -4.84
CA GLY A 76 -17.86 -9.88 -5.11
C GLY A 76 -17.14 -10.21 -6.42
N LYS A 77 -16.68 -9.21 -7.18
CA LYS A 77 -15.86 -9.39 -8.38
C LYS A 77 -14.39 -9.23 -8.04
N LYS A 78 -13.54 -10.09 -8.59
CA LYS A 78 -12.10 -10.09 -8.31
C LYS A 78 -11.40 -8.97 -9.08
N LEU A 79 -10.56 -8.22 -8.38
CA LEU A 79 -9.64 -7.23 -8.93
C LEU A 79 -8.29 -7.90 -9.13
N GLY A 80 -7.72 -7.76 -10.33
CA GLY A 80 -6.35 -8.16 -10.61
C GLY A 80 -5.39 -7.31 -9.78
N VAL A 81 -4.66 -7.96 -8.88
CA VAL A 81 -3.63 -7.33 -8.05
C VAL A 81 -2.30 -8.01 -8.37
N MET A 82 -1.27 -7.20 -8.60
CA MET A 82 0.10 -7.65 -8.84
C MET A 82 1.00 -7.14 -7.73
N GLN A 83 1.82 -8.02 -7.19
CA GLN A 83 2.84 -7.67 -6.21
C GLN A 83 4.16 -7.43 -6.94
N ILE A 84 4.83 -6.33 -6.60
CA ILE A 84 6.15 -5.99 -7.13
C ILE A 84 7.07 -5.59 -5.98
N GLU A 85 8.36 -5.84 -6.13
CA GLU A 85 9.39 -5.34 -5.21
C GLU A 85 10.03 -4.09 -5.82
N LEU A 86 10.03 -3.00 -5.06
CA LEU A 86 10.60 -1.73 -5.47
C LEU A 86 11.77 -1.36 -4.56
N PRO A 87 12.86 -0.79 -5.09
CA PRO A 87 13.94 -0.29 -4.25
C PRO A 87 13.47 0.94 -3.46
N VAL A 88 13.86 1.02 -2.18
CA VAL A 88 13.49 2.16 -1.29
C VAL A 88 14.08 3.49 -1.80
N ALA A 89 15.20 3.43 -2.51
CA ALA A 89 15.85 4.56 -3.17
C ALA A 89 16.59 4.06 -4.43
N PRO A 90 16.90 4.94 -5.40
CA PRO A 90 17.50 4.55 -6.68
C PRO A 90 18.75 3.66 -6.60
N ASP A 91 19.56 3.83 -5.55
CA ASP A 91 20.81 3.08 -5.33
C ASP A 91 20.75 2.16 -4.08
N SER A 92 19.55 1.90 -3.55
CA SER A 92 19.35 1.08 -2.35
C SER A 92 19.27 -0.40 -2.69
N THR A 93 19.96 -1.24 -1.92
CA THR A 93 19.77 -2.70 -1.93
C THR A 93 18.53 -3.14 -1.15
N ALA A 94 18.00 -2.27 -0.29
CA ALA A 94 16.75 -2.52 0.40
C ALA A 94 15.57 -2.30 -0.55
N THR A 95 14.71 -3.31 -0.65
CA THR A 95 13.44 -3.27 -1.38
C THR A 95 12.25 -3.24 -0.40
N TYR A 96 11.13 -2.75 -0.88
CA TYR A 96 9.84 -2.87 -0.23
C TYR A 96 8.83 -3.48 -1.18
N THR A 97 7.91 -4.25 -0.63
CA THR A 97 6.82 -4.82 -1.40
C THR A 97 5.75 -3.77 -1.66
N ALA A 98 5.33 -3.62 -2.90
CA ALA A 98 4.20 -2.81 -3.29
C ALA A 98 3.18 -3.63 -4.11
N VAL A 99 1.94 -3.17 -4.09
CA VAL A 99 0.84 -3.75 -4.87
C VAL A 99 0.33 -2.76 -5.90
N LEU A 100 0.10 -3.28 -7.08
CA LEU A 100 -0.50 -2.64 -8.24
C LEU A 100 -1.83 -3.30 -8.54
N SER A 101 -2.73 -2.60 -9.21
CA SER A 101 -3.96 -3.20 -9.71
C SER A 101 -4.19 -2.87 -11.17
N THR A 102 -5.10 -3.60 -11.82
CA THR A 102 -5.50 -3.34 -13.20
C THR A 102 -6.02 -1.91 -13.40
N VAL A 103 -6.63 -1.33 -12.36
CA VAL A 103 -7.17 0.04 -12.38
C VAL A 103 -6.11 1.08 -11.97
N ASN A 104 -5.18 0.70 -11.08
CA ASN A 104 -4.09 1.53 -10.61
C ASN A 104 -2.73 0.89 -10.90
N HIS A 105 -2.29 1.01 -12.14
CA HIS A 105 -1.07 0.38 -12.65
C HIS A 105 0.20 1.25 -12.57
N PHE A 106 0.03 2.57 -12.37
CA PHE A 106 1.16 3.52 -12.39
C PHE A 106 1.55 4.06 -11.01
N ASP A 107 0.74 3.78 -9.98
CA ASP A 107 0.97 4.25 -8.62
C ASP A 107 1.02 3.05 -7.66
N PRO A 108 2.18 2.39 -7.51
CA PRO A 108 2.33 1.23 -6.64
C PRO A 108 2.14 1.63 -5.18
N ILE A 109 1.21 0.95 -4.52
CA ILE A 109 0.89 1.21 -3.11
C ILE A 109 1.73 0.27 -2.25
N PRO A 110 2.53 0.77 -1.28
CA PRO A 110 3.27 -0.09 -0.37
C PRO A 110 2.34 -1.10 0.30
N LEU A 111 2.69 -2.38 0.20
CA LEU A 111 1.97 -3.45 0.87
C LEU A 111 2.13 -3.29 2.38
N ASP A 112 1.20 -3.86 3.13
CA ASP A 112 1.13 -3.95 4.59
C ASP A 112 2.35 -4.62 5.23
N GLU A 113 3.53 -4.02 5.11
CA GLU A 113 4.83 -4.47 5.62
C GLU A 113 5.54 -3.33 6.36
N GLY A 114 6.17 -3.65 7.49
CA GLY A 114 6.85 -2.68 8.33
C GLY A 114 5.90 -1.62 8.90
N ASN A 115 6.16 -0.35 8.58
CA ASN A 115 5.34 0.78 9.03
C ASN A 115 4.11 1.04 8.15
N ASN A 116 3.98 0.34 7.02
CA ASN A 116 2.84 0.51 6.13
C ASN A 116 1.69 -0.35 6.64
N ARG A 117 0.57 0.32 6.97
CA ARG A 117 -0.69 -0.33 7.36
C ARG A 117 -1.81 0.09 6.41
N ASP A 118 -2.74 -0.83 6.23
CA ASP A 118 -3.89 -0.81 5.34
C ASP A 118 -3.55 -0.59 3.85
N GLY A 119 -2.38 -1.03 3.37
CA GLY A 119 -1.95 -0.91 1.97
C GLY A 119 -2.91 -1.58 0.99
N LEU A 120 -3.28 -2.84 1.25
CA LEU A 120 -4.25 -3.55 0.40
C LEU A 120 -5.64 -2.92 0.45
N LYS A 121 -6.04 -2.40 1.61
CA LYS A 121 -7.29 -1.67 1.81
C LYS A 121 -7.30 -0.33 1.07
N LYS A 122 -6.18 0.41 1.09
CA LYS A 122 -6.01 1.65 0.31
C LYS A 122 -6.15 1.39 -1.18
N LEU A 123 -5.54 0.32 -1.67
CA LEU A 123 -5.70 -0.10 -3.07
C LEU A 123 -7.16 -0.40 -3.41
N ALA A 124 -7.88 -1.13 -2.55
CA ALA A 124 -9.31 -1.40 -2.76
C ALA A 124 -10.16 -0.12 -2.77
N LYS A 125 -9.90 0.82 -1.86
CA LYS A 125 -10.61 2.11 -1.80
C LYS A 125 -10.31 2.96 -3.03
N LEU A 126 -9.05 3.04 -3.44
CA LEU A 126 -8.63 3.76 -4.63
C LEU A 126 -9.25 3.16 -5.89
N ALA A 127 -9.33 1.83 -5.98
CA ALA A 127 -10.04 1.15 -7.06
C ALA A 127 -11.53 1.50 -7.10
N VAL A 128 -12.22 1.54 -5.94
CA VAL A 128 -13.62 2.02 -5.86
C VAL A 128 -13.73 3.49 -6.28
N ASP A 129 -12.78 4.33 -5.88
CA ASP A 129 -12.76 5.75 -6.22
C ASP A 129 -12.56 5.98 -7.73
N GLN A 130 -11.71 5.18 -8.38
CA GLN A 130 -11.50 5.21 -9.82
C GLN A 130 -12.68 4.62 -10.61
N LEU A 131 -13.35 3.59 -10.08
CA LEU A 131 -14.54 3.01 -10.71
C LEU A 131 -15.76 3.95 -10.64
N GLY A 132 -15.90 4.72 -9.55
CA GLY A 132 -17.08 5.54 -9.32
C GLY A 132 -18.37 4.71 -9.36
N ASP A 133 -19.28 5.02 -10.28
CA ASP A 133 -20.54 4.28 -10.46
C ASP A 133 -20.38 2.98 -11.25
N GLN A 134 -19.23 2.76 -11.89
CA GLN A 134 -18.98 1.57 -12.69
C GLN A 134 -18.71 0.33 -11.81
N GLU A 135 -18.93 -0.84 -12.39
CA GLU A 135 -18.55 -2.13 -11.77
C GLU A 135 -17.31 -2.71 -12.44
N LEU A 136 -16.56 -3.54 -11.71
CA LEU A 136 -15.50 -4.32 -12.33
C LEU A 136 -16.12 -5.23 -13.40
N THR A 137 -15.46 -5.31 -14.55
CA THR A 137 -15.78 -6.31 -15.56
C THR A 137 -15.27 -7.68 -15.10
N HIS A 138 -15.79 -8.76 -15.69
CA HIS A 138 -15.32 -10.12 -15.42
C HIS A 138 -13.81 -10.26 -15.69
N ASP A 139 -13.30 -9.54 -16.68
CA ASP A 139 -11.91 -9.60 -17.12
C ASP A 139 -10.94 -8.75 -16.28
N ALA A 140 -11.43 -8.04 -15.26
CA ALA A 140 -10.59 -7.17 -14.43
C ALA A 140 -9.52 -7.94 -13.60
N ASP A 141 -9.62 -9.27 -13.55
CA ASP A 141 -8.68 -10.19 -12.89
C ASP A 141 -7.71 -10.88 -13.86
N HIS A 142 -7.76 -10.59 -15.17
CA HIS A 142 -6.84 -11.23 -16.10
C HIS A 142 -5.38 -10.79 -15.82
N PRO A 143 -4.48 -11.73 -15.47
CA PRO A 143 -3.06 -11.42 -15.42
C PRO A 143 -2.57 -11.15 -16.84
N HIS A 144 -1.85 -10.04 -17.05
CA HIS A 144 -1.13 -9.82 -18.29
C HIS A 144 0.04 -10.83 -18.37
N PRO A 145 0.19 -11.57 -19.49
CA PRO A 145 1.26 -12.55 -19.68
C PRO A 145 2.63 -11.91 -19.85
#